data_AF-A0A929A226-F1
#
_entry.id   AF-A0A929A226-F1
#
_cell.length_a   1.000
_cell.length_b   1.000
_cell.length_c   1.000
_cell.angle_alpha   90.00
_cell.angle_beta   90.00
_cell.angle_gamma   90.00
#
_symmetry.space_group_name_H-M   'P 1'
#
loop_
_entity.id
_entity.type
_entity.pdbx_description
1 polymer ?
#
loop_
_entity_poly.entity_id
_entity_poly.type
_entity_poly.pdbx_seq_one_letter_code
_entity_poly.pdbx_strand_id
1 'polypeptide(L)'
;MDQDFSLLGDDEVLHVRVGRVLVPNSTFKVSEFLDALAQVVSEFEEDWVEECEDWFSNGLRCEVLRFGNQGWQRGRVRIRLEFSPEQQKLLREQPPRRRMRPGRPMPDEVYPAQVEEVPYEEFDENY
;
A
#
# COMPACT_ATOMS: atom_id res chain seq x y z
N MET A 1 -6.16 -9.28 -17.65
CA MET A 1 -6.46 -7.93 -17.12
C MET A 1 -5.12 -7.35 -16.80
N ASP A 2 -4.66 -6.44 -17.65
CA ASP A 2 -3.42 -5.73 -17.39
C ASP A 2 -3.71 -4.76 -16.25
N GLN A 3 -3.07 -4.99 -15.11
CA GLN A 3 -3.07 -4.04 -14.01
C GLN A 3 -2.24 -2.84 -14.46
N ASP A 4 -2.83 -1.65 -14.46
CA ASP A 4 -2.10 -0.43 -14.77
C ASP A 4 -1.13 -0.17 -13.61
N PHE A 5 0.15 -0.47 -13.84
CA PHE A 5 1.23 -0.12 -12.93
C PHE A 5 1.68 1.31 -13.21
N SER A 6 1.77 2.12 -12.16
CA SER A 6 2.31 3.47 -12.21
C SER A 6 3.59 3.57 -11.37
N LEU A 7 4.58 4.30 -11.89
CA LEU A 7 5.82 4.58 -11.17
C LEU A 7 5.55 5.41 -9.92
N LEU A 8 6.18 5.02 -8.81
CA LEU A 8 6.14 5.77 -7.57
C LEU A 8 7.23 6.84 -7.51
N GLY A 9 6.90 7.95 -6.85
CA GLY A 9 7.80 9.03 -6.44
C GLY A 9 8.59 8.67 -5.18
N ASP A 10 9.69 9.38 -4.94
CA ASP A 10 10.63 9.04 -3.86
C ASP A 10 10.07 9.37 -2.46
N ASP A 11 9.25 10.42 -2.39
CA ASP A 11 8.56 10.85 -1.17
C ASP A 11 7.26 10.10 -0.89
N GLU A 12 6.83 9.21 -1.79
CA GLU A 12 5.64 8.40 -1.56
C GLU A 12 5.91 7.35 -0.49
N VAL A 13 4.85 7.00 0.25
CA VAL A 13 4.93 6.14 1.43
C VAL A 13 4.20 4.84 1.14
N LEU A 14 4.89 3.74 1.37
CA LEU A 14 4.33 2.39 1.28
C LEU A 14 4.06 1.84 2.67
N HIS A 15 3.00 1.04 2.77
CA HIS A 15 2.70 0.26 3.95
C HIS A 15 2.58 -1.22 3.58
N VAL A 16 3.44 -2.04 4.18
CA VAL A 16 3.53 -3.49 3.91
C VAL A 16 3.38 -4.24 5.23
N ARG A 17 2.30 -5.03 5.35
CA ARG A 17 1.96 -5.77 6.58
C ARG A 17 2.79 -7.03 6.77
N VAL A 18 3.02 -7.80 5.70
CA VAL A 18 3.68 -9.11 5.71
C VAL A 18 4.64 -9.19 4.52
N GLY A 19 5.71 -9.97 4.63
CA GLY A 19 6.69 -10.12 3.55
C GLY A 19 7.57 -8.90 3.33
N ARG A 20 7.86 -8.14 4.41
CA ARG A 20 8.79 -7.02 4.37
C ARG A 20 10.19 -7.49 4.01
N VAL A 21 10.88 -6.71 3.17
CA VAL A 21 12.25 -6.96 2.71
C VAL A 21 13.02 -5.64 2.81
N LEU A 22 14.30 -5.69 3.16
CA LEU A 22 15.25 -4.57 3.36
C LEU A 22 14.90 -3.63 4.53
N VAL A 23 13.67 -3.13 4.59
CA VAL A 23 13.22 -2.17 5.61
C VAL A 23 12.42 -2.89 6.70
N PRO A 24 12.78 -2.76 8.00
CA PRO A 24 12.12 -3.47 9.09
C PRO A 24 10.73 -2.90 9.43
N ASN A 25 10.53 -1.61 9.21
CA ASN A 25 9.28 -0.91 9.51
C ASN A 25 8.16 -1.35 8.57
N SER A 26 6.91 -1.33 9.06
CA SER A 26 5.74 -1.63 8.21
C SER A 26 5.36 -0.49 7.29
N THR A 27 5.83 0.72 7.59
CA THR A 27 5.59 1.92 6.79
C THR A 27 6.93 2.58 6.52
N PHE A 28 7.21 2.91 5.27
CA PHE A 28 8.48 3.49 4.83
C PHE A 28 8.30 4.27 3.53
N LYS A 29 9.20 5.21 3.27
CA LYS A 29 9.25 5.93 1.99
C LYS A 29 9.87 5.07 0.89
N VAL A 30 9.52 5.37 -0.36
CA VAL A 30 10.16 4.76 -1.53
C VAL A 30 11.67 5.03 -1.52
N SER A 31 12.10 6.24 -1.19
CA SER A 31 13.53 6.58 -1.07
C SER A 31 14.24 5.70 -0.04
N GLU A 32 13.65 5.52 1.15
CA GLU A 32 14.24 4.70 2.22
C GLU A 32 14.43 3.24 1.79
N PHE A 33 13.50 2.71 0.99
CA PHE A 33 13.63 1.38 0.42
C PHE A 33 14.73 1.29 -0.63
N LEU A 34 14.83 2.28 -1.52
CA LEU A 34 15.88 2.33 -2.55
C LEU A 34 17.27 2.49 -1.92
N ASP A 35 17.40 3.33 -0.89
CA ASP A 35 18.63 3.51 -0.13
C ASP A 35 19.05 2.20 0.57
N ALA A 36 18.09 1.51 1.20
CA ALA A 36 18.36 0.21 1.82
C ALA A 36 18.76 -0.86 0.80
N LEU A 37 18.17 -0.82 -0.40
CA LEU A 37 18.55 -1.71 -1.50
C LEU A 37 19.97 -1.40 -2.00
N ALA A 38 20.31 -0.13 -2.21
CA ALA A 38 21.63 0.31 -2.62
C ALA A 38 22.70 -0.13 -1.60
N GLN A 39 22.42 0.06 -0.30
CA GLN A 39 23.30 -0.36 0.78
C GLN A 39 23.55 -1.88 0.77
N VAL A 40 22.49 -2.68 0.57
CA VAL A 40 22.66 -4.13 0.48
C VAL A 40 23.49 -4.51 -0.74
N VAL A 41 23.21 -3.94 -1.92
CA VAL A 41 23.96 -4.27 -3.14
C VAL A 41 25.44 -3.88 -3.01
N SER A 42 25.74 -2.72 -2.41
CA SER A 42 27.14 -2.27 -2.22
C SER A 42 27.92 -3.14 -1.23
N GLU A 43 27.25 -3.80 -0.29
CA GLU A 43 27.89 -4.77 0.62
C GLU A 43 28.23 -6.10 -0.06
N PHE A 44 27.51 -6.47 -1.13
CA PHE A 44 27.73 -7.71 -1.87
C PHE A 44 28.67 -7.55 -3.07
N GLU A 45 28.78 -6.34 -3.63
CA GLU A 45 29.60 -6.07 -4.81
C GLU A 45 30.97 -5.52 -4.42
N GLU A 46 32.03 -6.30 -4.64
CA GLU A 46 33.41 -5.92 -4.27
C GLU A 46 33.92 -4.70 -5.07
N ASP A 47 33.39 -4.49 -6.28
CA ASP A 47 33.76 -3.41 -7.20
C ASP A 47 32.73 -2.26 -7.21
N TRP A 48 32.03 -2.02 -6.10
CA TRP A 48 31.09 -0.90 -6.01
C TRP A 48 31.79 0.46 -6.21
N VAL A 49 31.43 1.16 -7.29
CA VAL A 49 31.93 2.50 -7.64
C VAL A 49 30.83 3.54 -7.53
N GLU A 50 31.19 4.83 -7.49
CA GLU A 50 30.24 5.94 -7.36
C GLU A 50 29.19 5.93 -8.50
N GLU A 51 29.57 5.51 -9.70
CA GLU A 51 28.62 5.37 -10.82
C GLU A 51 27.55 4.30 -10.60
N CYS A 52 27.76 3.35 -9.68
CA CYS A 52 26.73 2.36 -9.33
C CYS A 52 25.54 3.02 -8.59
N GLU A 53 25.75 4.14 -7.90
CA GLU A 53 24.69 4.91 -7.25
C GLU A 53 23.67 5.49 -8.25
N ASP A 54 24.07 5.67 -9.53
CA ASP A 54 23.18 6.18 -10.57
C ASP A 54 22.02 5.20 -10.87
N TRP A 55 22.13 3.92 -10.52
CA TRP A 55 20.99 2.99 -10.60
C TRP A 55 19.81 3.41 -9.72
N PHE A 56 20.07 4.10 -8.61
CA PHE A 56 19.06 4.49 -7.63
C PHE A 56 18.68 5.99 -7.72
N SER A 57 19.39 6.77 -8.53
CA SER A 57 19.20 8.22 -8.66
C SER A 57 18.83 8.68 -10.11
N ASN A 58 19.79 9.27 -10.82
CA ASN A 58 19.60 9.93 -12.12
C ASN A 58 19.59 8.96 -13.32
N GLY A 59 19.96 7.71 -13.09
CA GLY A 59 20.04 6.66 -14.09
C GLY A 59 21.39 6.60 -14.80
N LEU A 60 21.89 5.38 -14.93
CA LEU A 60 23.14 5.03 -15.59
C LEU A 60 22.99 5.13 -17.10
N ARG A 61 23.97 5.72 -17.78
CA ARG A 61 23.99 5.76 -19.26
C ARG A 61 24.12 4.35 -19.83
N CYS A 62 23.24 4.00 -20.75
CA CYS A 62 23.23 2.67 -21.37
C CYS A 62 22.74 2.73 -22.82
N GLU A 63 22.83 1.59 -23.50
CA GLU A 63 22.18 1.37 -24.79
C GLU A 63 21.17 0.23 -24.64
N VAL A 64 19.98 0.37 -25.23
CA VAL A 64 18.93 -0.64 -25.23
C VAL A 64 18.63 -1.11 -26.65
N LEU A 65 18.51 -2.42 -26.81
CA LEU A 65 18.03 -3.04 -28.04
C LEU A 65 16.59 -3.53 -27.80
N ARG A 66 15.63 -2.91 -28.49
CA ARG A 66 14.20 -3.25 -28.36
C ARG A 66 13.75 -4.14 -29.51
N PHE A 67 12.84 -5.08 -29.21
CA PHE A 67 12.15 -5.84 -30.26
C PHE A 67 11.41 -4.87 -31.20
N GLY A 68 11.58 -5.07 -32.51
CA GLY A 68 10.96 -4.23 -33.54
C GLY A 68 11.76 -2.99 -33.96
N ASN A 69 12.87 -2.65 -33.27
CA ASN A 69 13.73 -1.55 -33.68
C ASN A 69 14.97 -2.04 -34.45
N GLN A 70 15.40 -1.23 -35.42
CA GLN A 70 16.63 -1.48 -36.18
C GLN A 70 17.85 -0.88 -35.46
N GLY A 71 18.25 -1.48 -34.33
CA GLY A 71 19.53 -1.21 -33.67
C GLY A 71 19.48 -0.68 -32.23
N TRP A 72 20.68 -0.45 -31.70
CA TRP A 72 20.92 0.03 -30.33
C TRP A 72 20.50 1.50 -30.16
N GLN A 73 19.82 1.80 -29.06
CA GLN A 73 19.39 3.15 -28.70
C GLN A 73 20.05 3.59 -27.40
N ARG A 74 20.75 4.72 -27.43
CA ARG A 74 21.33 5.35 -26.24
C ARG A 74 20.25 5.93 -25.34
N GLY A 75 20.41 5.75 -24.03
CA GLY A 75 19.50 6.25 -23.02
C GLY A 75 20.08 6.15 -21.61
N ARG A 76 19.20 6.10 -20.62
CA ARG A 76 19.54 5.87 -19.22
C ARG A 76 18.64 4.79 -18.62
N VAL A 77 19.16 4.06 -17.64
CA VAL A 77 18.42 3.03 -16.90
C VAL A 77 18.54 3.29 -15.40
N ARG A 78 17.46 3.07 -14.66
CA ARG A 78 17.40 3.19 -13.19
C ARG A 78 16.36 2.23 -12.60
N ILE A 79 16.46 1.95 -11.32
CA ILE A 79 15.51 1.15 -10.53
C ILE A 79 14.46 2.09 -9.94
N ARG A 80 13.18 1.72 -10.07
CA ARG A 80 12.04 2.42 -9.48
C ARG A 80 11.01 1.40 -9.03
N LEU A 81 10.19 1.78 -8.07
CA LEU A 81 9.05 0.98 -7.65
C LEU A 81 7.81 1.36 -8.45
N GLU A 82 7.00 0.36 -8.78
CA GLU A 82 5.71 0.53 -9.42
C GLU A 82 4.60 0.06 -8.48
N PHE A 83 3.44 0.69 -8.59
CA PHE A 83 2.25 0.35 -7.83
C PHE A 83 1.06 0.23 -8.75
N SER A 84 0.26 -0.82 -8.54
CA SER A 84 -1.05 -0.93 -9.17
C SER A 84 -2.13 -0.94 -8.09
N PRO A 85 -3.04 0.05 -8.08
CA PRO A 85 -4.12 0.06 -7.12
C PRO A 85 -5.12 -1.06 -7.42
N GLU A 86 -5.58 -1.75 -6.39
CA GLU A 86 -6.73 -2.63 -6.53
C GLU A 86 -7.96 -1.82 -6.97
N GLN A 87 -8.80 -2.41 -7.82
CA GLN A 87 -10.09 -1.81 -8.19
C GLN A 87 -10.96 -1.68 -6.94
N GLN A 88 -10.97 -0.48 -6.35
CA GLN A 88 -11.88 -0.17 -5.26
C GLN A 88 -13.30 -0.23 -5.81
N LYS A 89 -14.10 -1.20 -5.36
CA LYS A 89 -15.55 -1.10 -5.45
C LYS A 89 -15.94 0.09 -4.59
N LEU A 90 -16.02 1.28 -5.18
CA LEU A 90 -16.49 2.48 -4.51
C LEU A 90 -17.72 2.08 -3.70
N LEU A 91 -17.61 2.16 -2.37
CA LEU A 91 -18.78 2.09 -1.51
C LEU A 91 -19.71 3.17 -2.04
N ARG A 92 -20.82 2.74 -2.66
CA ARG A 92 -21.91 3.60 -3.09
C ARG A 92 -22.02 4.73 -2.08
N GLU A 93 -21.86 5.97 -2.54
CA GLU A 93 -22.07 7.15 -1.73
C GLU A 93 -23.31 6.89 -0.87
N GLN A 94 -23.13 6.83 0.45
CA GLN A 94 -24.29 6.78 1.32
C GLN A 94 -25.16 7.97 0.89
N PRO A 95 -26.43 7.75 0.49
CA PRO A 95 -27.29 8.86 0.08
C PRO A 95 -27.21 9.90 1.19
N PRO A 96 -27.13 11.20 0.83
CA PRO A 96 -26.85 12.26 1.80
C PRO A 96 -27.75 12.04 3.01
N ARG A 97 -27.15 11.89 4.20
CA ARG A 97 -27.87 11.72 5.47
C ARG A 97 -29.07 12.64 5.39
N ARG A 98 -30.29 12.07 5.31
CA ARG A 98 -31.54 12.82 5.12
C ARG A 98 -31.46 14.02 6.06
N ARG A 99 -31.36 15.24 5.51
CA ARG A 99 -31.44 16.45 6.33
C ARG A 99 -32.75 16.29 7.11
N MET A 100 -32.67 16.12 8.43
CA MET A 100 -33.85 16.13 9.27
C MET A 100 -34.56 17.44 8.97
N ARG A 101 -35.74 17.36 8.35
CA ARG A 101 -36.59 18.53 8.18
C ARG A 101 -37.01 18.92 9.60
N PRO A 102 -36.72 20.14 10.07
CA PRO A 102 -37.21 20.57 11.37
C PRO A 102 -38.74 20.53 11.32
N GLY A 103 -39.36 19.77 12.23
CA GLY A 103 -40.82 19.71 12.36
C GLY A 103 -41.50 18.38 12.05
N ARG A 104 -40.78 17.27 11.80
CA ARG A 104 -41.39 15.94 11.99
C ARG A 104 -41.20 15.50 13.44
N PRO A 105 -42.27 15.27 14.22
CA PRO A 105 -42.12 14.60 15.51
C PRO A 105 -41.53 13.22 15.27
N MET A 106 -40.55 12.83 16.09
CA MET A 106 -40.10 11.45 16.19
C MET A 106 -41.33 10.59 16.50
N PRO A 107 -41.56 9.45 15.82
CA PRO A 107 -42.45 8.45 16.37
C PRO A 107 -41.93 8.09 17.75
N ASP A 108 -42.80 8.14 18.76
CA ASP A 108 -42.46 7.87 20.15
C ASP A 108 -41.51 6.68 20.26
N GLU A 109 -40.42 6.88 21.01
CA GLU A 109 -39.46 5.86 21.38
C GLU A 109 -40.19 4.71 22.08
N VAL A 110 -40.60 3.70 21.32
CA VAL A 110 -40.81 2.37 21.88
C VAL A 110 -39.40 1.84 22.14
N TYR A 111 -38.84 2.21 23.29
CA TYR A 111 -37.69 1.50 23.85
C TYR A 111 -38.05 0.01 23.86
N PRO A 112 -37.26 -0.87 23.23
CA PRO A 112 -37.41 -2.29 23.52
C PRO A 112 -37.18 -2.45 25.03
N ALA A 113 -38.12 -3.14 25.69
CA ALA A 113 -38.09 -3.40 27.12
C ALA A 113 -36.69 -3.86 27.53
N GLN A 114 -36.19 -3.31 28.63
CA GLN A 114 -34.95 -3.73 29.27
C GLN A 114 -34.97 -5.25 29.36
N VAL A 115 -33.98 -5.89 28.72
CA VAL A 115 -33.77 -7.32 28.84
C VAL A 115 -33.49 -7.57 30.33
N GLU A 116 -34.44 -8.18 31.04
CA GLU A 116 -34.21 -8.65 32.40
C GLU A 116 -32.98 -9.56 32.37
N GLU A 117 -31.95 -9.20 33.13
CA GLU A 117 -30.82 -10.09 33.40
C GLU A 117 -31.37 -11.33 34.13
N VAL A 118 -31.54 -12.43 33.38
CA VAL A 118 -31.79 -13.74 33.95
C VAL A 118 -30.57 -14.14 34.81
N PRO A 119 -30.75 -14.45 36.10
CA PRO A 119 -29.65 -14.93 36.93
C PRO A 119 -29.14 -16.28 36.40
N TYR A 120 -27.82 -16.46 36.39
CA TYR A 120 -27.21 -17.76 36.10
C TYR A 120 -27.68 -18.79 37.13
N GLU A 121 -28.37 -19.84 36.69
CA GLU A 121 -28.57 -21.03 37.51
C GLU A 121 -27.28 -21.86 37.52
N GLU A 122 -26.74 -22.10 38.72
CA GLU A 122 -25.65 -23.05 38.96
C GLU A 122 -26.10 -24.44 38.52
N PHE A 123 -25.40 -25.02 37.55
CA PHE A 123 -25.56 -26.43 37.19
C PHE A 123 -24.87 -27.27 38.26
N ASP A 124 -25.64 -27.86 39.17
CA ASP A 124 -25.19 -28.95 40.03
C ASP A 124 -24.96 -30.20 39.15
N GLU A 125 -23.70 -30.46 38.81
CA GLU A 125 -23.26 -31.76 38.28
C GLU A 125 -23.26 -32.77 39.43
N ASN A 126 -24.33 -33.56 39.54
CA ASN A 126 -24.26 -34.81 40.27
C ASN A 126 -25.09 -35.88 39.57
N TYR A 127 -24.45 -36.69 38.73
CA TYR A 127 -24.73 -38.12 38.53
C TYR A 127 -23.51 -38.85 37.97
#